data_AF-A0A524DVZ6-F1
#
_entry.id   AF-A0A524DVZ6-F1
#
_cell.length_a   1.000
_cell.length_b   1.000
_cell.length_c   1.000
_cell.angle_alpha   90.00
_cell.angle_beta   90.00
_cell.angle_gamma   90.00
#
_symmetry.space_group_name_H-M   'P 1'
#
loop_
_entity.id
_entity.type
_entity.pdbx_description
1 polymer ?
#
loop_
_entity_poly.entity_id
_entity_poly.type
_entity_poly.pdbx_seq_one_letter_code
_entity_poly.pdbx_strand_id
1 'polypeptide(L)'
;MGLENLTQADVLFGSLSLILVAVSTIVGIRIISRYFEYKEQTLLTVGLTWVFVTSAWWVSAFQFVFIALFNYKFTPYVYLLIENAFTPFAIVFWIYSFSALMRLKSQKVIVAIYIIICVIFEIVLFTFLSIDTELVGTGIEEGIFTSRLTDLFVGFQIFAILSIVITGIIFSRKSLQSEKTEIKWKGVFLLIAFLSIAIGAALEAIFILGPLELILVRALLISGSIEFYFGFFLPKPLAKILIKQQD
;
A
#
# COMPACT_ATOMS: atom_id res chain seq x y z
N MET A 1 16.46 -6.90 26.27
CA MET A 1 15.66 -6.09 25.31
C MET A 1 14.43 -6.90 24.91
N GLY A 2 13.33 -6.30 24.43
CA GLY A 2 12.09 -7.07 24.16
C GLY A 2 12.19 -8.11 23.04
N LEU A 3 13.29 -8.09 22.25
CA LEU A 3 13.60 -9.11 21.25
C LEU A 3 13.77 -10.53 21.82
N GLU A 4 14.14 -10.67 23.09
CA GLU A 4 14.29 -11.98 23.75
C GLU A 4 12.96 -12.74 23.87
N ASN A 5 11.83 -12.02 23.76
CA ASN A 5 10.49 -12.60 23.80
C ASN A 5 9.94 -13.00 22.42
N LEU A 6 10.70 -12.78 21.35
CA LEU A 6 10.28 -13.05 19.97
C LEU A 6 10.92 -14.34 19.45
N THR A 7 10.13 -15.12 18.70
CA THR A 7 10.69 -16.25 17.94
C THR A 7 11.51 -15.76 16.74
N GLN A 8 12.29 -16.64 16.12
CA GLN A 8 13.01 -16.29 14.89
C GLN A 8 12.05 -15.91 13.75
N ALA A 9 10.89 -16.56 13.68
CA ALA A 9 9.84 -16.24 12.72
C ALA A 9 9.25 -14.84 12.97
N ASP A 10 9.05 -14.47 14.23
CA ASP A 10 8.58 -13.14 14.63
C ASP A 10 9.57 -12.04 14.24
N VAL A 11 10.87 -12.26 14.48
CA VAL A 11 11.92 -11.32 14.08
C VAL A 11 11.97 -11.17 12.56
N LEU A 12 11.87 -12.28 11.83
CA LEU A 12 11.81 -12.26 10.36
C LEU A 12 10.59 -11.49 9.86
N PHE A 13 9.41 -11.75 10.42
CA PHE A 13 8.16 -11.08 10.06
C PHE A 13 8.22 -9.58 10.32
N GLY A 14 8.56 -9.20 11.55
CA GLY A 14 8.64 -7.80 11.95
C GLY A 14 9.68 -7.02 11.13
N SER A 15 10.86 -7.60 10.90
CA SER A 15 11.93 -6.95 10.13
C SER A 15 11.58 -6.78 8.65
N LEU A 16 11.00 -7.80 8.00
CA LEU A 16 10.59 -7.70 6.60
C LEU A 16 9.43 -6.70 6.42
N SER A 17 8.46 -6.67 7.34
CA SER A 17 7.41 -5.66 7.33
C SER A 17 7.98 -4.25 7.53
N LEU A 18 8.96 -4.08 8.43
CA LEU A 18 9.64 -2.80 8.62
C LEU A 18 10.38 -2.34 7.37
N ILE A 19 11.09 -3.24 6.68
CA ILE A 19 11.78 -2.93 5.42
C ILE A 19 10.77 -2.53 4.35
N LEU A 20 9.68 -3.28 4.20
CA LEU A 20 8.60 -2.95 3.25
C LEU A 20 8.07 -1.54 3.50
N VAL A 21 7.63 -1.25 4.74
CA VAL A 21 7.08 0.06 5.11
C VAL A 21 8.11 1.18 4.91
N ALA A 22 9.38 0.95 5.27
CA ALA A 22 10.44 1.93 5.06
C ALA A 22 10.68 2.23 3.58
N VAL A 23 10.79 1.20 2.73
CA VAL A 23 10.99 1.36 1.28
C VAL A 23 9.80 2.09 0.65
N SER A 24 8.57 1.68 0.95
CA SER A 24 7.38 2.31 0.40
C SER A 24 7.24 3.76 0.90
N THR A 25 7.55 4.04 2.16
CA THR A 25 7.56 5.41 2.70
C THR A 25 8.61 6.27 2.00
N ILE A 26 9.83 5.76 1.79
CA ILE A 26 10.89 6.48 1.06
C ILE A 26 10.46 6.76 -0.39
N VAL A 27 9.86 5.78 -1.07
CA VAL A 27 9.32 5.95 -2.42
C VAL A 27 8.24 7.04 -2.43
N GLY A 28 7.25 6.94 -1.55
CA GLY A 28 6.16 7.90 -1.45
C GLY A 28 6.66 9.31 -1.17
N ILE A 29 7.57 9.48 -0.20
CA ILE A 29 8.22 10.76 0.10
C ILE A 29 8.99 11.28 -1.11
N ARG A 30 9.73 10.44 -1.84
CA ARG A 30 10.43 10.90 -3.06
C ARG A 30 9.48 11.40 -4.13
N ILE A 31 8.31 10.77 -4.31
CA ILE A 31 7.26 11.24 -5.22
C ILE A 31 6.70 12.59 -4.73
N ILE A 32 6.38 12.70 -3.43
CA ILE A 32 5.90 13.95 -2.81
C ILE A 32 6.94 15.07 -2.97
N SER A 33 8.23 14.80 -2.80
CA SER A 33 9.27 15.82 -2.96
C SER A 33 9.25 16.46 -4.35
N ARG A 34 8.85 15.71 -5.39
CA ARG A 34 8.70 16.23 -6.76
C ARG A 34 7.48 17.13 -6.94
N TYR A 35 6.47 17.03 -6.09
CA TYR A 35 5.39 18.03 -6.05
C TYR A 35 5.93 19.44 -5.76
N PHE A 36 6.91 19.57 -4.86
CA PHE A 36 7.43 20.89 -4.53
C PHE A 36 8.20 21.55 -5.69
N GLU A 37 8.77 20.73 -6.58
CA GLU A 37 9.45 21.13 -7.82
C GLU A 37 8.47 21.48 -8.94
N TYR A 38 7.51 20.59 -9.24
CA TYR A 38 6.61 20.74 -10.40
C TYR A 38 5.26 21.40 -10.09
N LYS A 39 4.89 21.53 -8.81
CA LYS A 39 3.58 22.02 -8.32
C LYS A 39 2.36 21.23 -8.81
N GLU A 40 2.58 20.01 -9.31
CA GLU A 40 1.54 19.11 -9.80
C GLU A 40 0.90 18.32 -8.65
N GLN A 41 -0.34 18.69 -8.28
CA GLN A 41 -1.05 18.08 -7.14
C GLN A 41 -1.17 16.55 -7.24
N THR A 42 -1.20 16.01 -8.44
CA THR A 42 -1.23 14.56 -8.68
C THR A 42 0.00 13.86 -8.11
N LEU A 43 1.18 14.49 -8.10
CA LEU A 43 2.37 13.90 -7.49
C LEU A 43 2.24 13.81 -5.97
N LEU A 44 1.66 14.83 -5.33
CA LEU A 44 1.38 14.80 -3.90
C LEU A 44 0.45 13.63 -3.55
N THR A 45 -0.68 13.52 -4.26
CA THR A 45 -1.68 12.49 -3.97
C THR A 45 -1.23 11.09 -4.38
N VAL A 46 -0.44 10.92 -5.43
CA VAL A 46 0.20 9.63 -5.78
C VAL A 46 1.18 9.21 -4.69
N GLY A 47 2.03 10.12 -4.23
CA GLY A 47 2.99 9.80 -3.19
C GLY A 47 2.31 9.47 -1.85
N LEU A 48 1.27 10.21 -1.47
CA LEU A 48 0.44 9.90 -0.29
C LEU A 48 -0.29 8.56 -0.44
N THR A 49 -0.85 8.27 -1.62
CA THR A 49 -1.43 6.95 -1.92
C THR A 49 -0.41 5.86 -1.61
N TRP A 50 0.82 6.03 -2.08
CA TRP A 50 1.85 5.01 -1.92
C TRP A 50 2.29 4.81 -0.47
N VAL A 51 2.31 5.89 0.32
CA VAL A 51 2.54 5.79 1.77
C VAL A 51 1.41 5.02 2.43
N PHE A 52 0.16 5.44 2.21
CA PHE A 52 -0.99 4.89 2.92
C PHE A 52 -1.47 3.53 2.42
N VAL A 53 -1.22 3.14 1.16
CA VAL A 53 -1.58 1.80 0.67
C VAL A 53 -0.82 0.71 1.43
N THR A 54 0.33 1.06 1.99
CA THR A 54 1.11 0.14 2.82
C THR A 54 0.69 0.08 4.28
N SER A 55 -0.36 0.81 4.68
CA SER A 55 -0.81 0.85 6.07
C SER A 55 -1.23 -0.51 6.63
N ALA A 56 -1.69 -1.42 5.76
CA ALA A 56 -1.97 -2.80 6.14
C ALA A 56 -0.77 -3.50 6.81
N TRP A 57 0.46 -3.09 6.47
CA TRP A 57 1.69 -3.63 7.06
C TRP A 57 2.32 -2.72 8.12
N TRP A 58 1.77 -1.52 8.35
CA TRP A 58 2.29 -0.60 9.37
C TRP A 58 2.16 -1.18 10.76
N VAL A 59 1.04 -1.85 11.06
CA VAL A 59 0.81 -2.42 12.37
C VAL A 59 1.91 -3.41 12.76
N SER A 60 2.31 -4.29 11.85
CA SER A 60 3.37 -5.27 12.11
C SER A 60 4.75 -4.62 12.23
N ALA A 61 5.05 -3.64 11.38
CA ALA A 61 6.31 -2.89 11.44
C ALA A 61 6.44 -2.12 12.75
N PHE A 62 5.39 -1.41 13.15
CA PHE A 62 5.39 -0.61 14.38
C PHE A 62 5.35 -1.49 15.63
N GLN A 63 4.51 -2.53 15.67
CA GLN A 63 4.51 -3.53 16.75
C GLN A 63 5.92 -4.10 16.97
N PHE A 64 6.63 -4.46 15.89
CA PHE A 64 7.99 -5.00 15.98
C PHE A 64 8.96 -4.00 16.62
N VAL A 65 8.94 -2.74 16.17
CA VAL A 65 9.77 -1.67 16.75
C VAL A 65 9.43 -1.44 18.21
N PHE A 66 8.15 -1.39 18.57
CA PHE A 66 7.71 -1.14 19.93
C PHE A 66 8.06 -2.28 20.90
N ILE A 67 7.93 -3.53 20.48
CA ILE A 67 8.38 -4.68 21.26
C ILE A 67 9.91 -4.63 21.41
N ALA A 68 10.65 -4.44 20.31
CA ALA A 68 12.11 -4.46 20.34
C ALA A 68 12.70 -3.40 21.28
N LEU A 69 12.18 -2.16 21.22
CA LEU A 69 12.73 -1.01 21.94
C LEU A 69 12.12 -0.82 23.34
N PHE A 70 10.82 -1.07 23.50
CA PHE A 70 10.08 -0.73 24.72
C PHE A 70 9.47 -1.95 25.43
N ASN A 71 9.60 -3.15 24.84
CA ASN A 71 8.93 -4.36 25.31
C ASN A 71 7.40 -4.15 25.46
N TYR A 72 6.82 -3.39 24.53
CA TYR A 72 5.40 -3.03 24.53
C TYR A 72 4.67 -3.69 23.36
N LYS A 73 3.64 -4.48 23.68
CA LYS A 73 2.70 -5.06 22.71
C LYS A 73 1.48 -4.13 22.61
N PHE A 74 1.05 -3.80 21.40
CA PHE A 74 -0.16 -3.02 21.17
C PHE A 74 -1.40 -3.75 21.70
N THR A 75 -2.28 -3.00 22.34
CA THR A 75 -3.64 -3.45 22.67
C THR A 75 -4.43 -3.75 21.38
N PRO A 76 -5.45 -4.62 21.41
CA PRO A 76 -6.31 -4.89 20.25
C PRO A 76 -6.84 -3.63 19.55
N TYR A 77 -7.27 -2.62 20.33
CA TYR A 77 -7.74 -1.34 19.82
C TYR A 77 -6.71 -0.64 18.93
N VAL A 78 -5.50 -0.39 19.46
CA VAL A 78 -4.41 0.28 18.74
C VAL A 78 -3.97 -0.53 17.52
N TYR A 79 -3.89 -1.86 17.67
CA TYR A 79 -3.51 -2.75 16.58
C TYR A 79 -4.46 -2.61 15.38
N LEU A 80 -5.75 -2.84 15.59
CA LEU A 80 -6.77 -2.79 14.55
C LEU A 80 -6.98 -1.40 13.98
N LEU A 81 -6.80 -0.36 14.80
CA LEU A 81 -6.87 1.02 14.35
C LEU A 81 -5.77 1.32 13.33
N ILE A 82 -4.50 1.01 13.64
CA ILE A 82 -3.37 1.26 12.73
C ILE A 82 -3.53 0.46 11.44
N GLU A 83 -3.99 -0.80 11.55
CA GLU A 83 -4.19 -1.69 10.41
C GLU A 83 -5.21 -1.15 9.40
N ASN A 84 -6.29 -0.49 9.87
CA ASN A 84 -7.44 -0.17 9.02
C ASN A 84 -7.66 1.33 8.75
N ALA A 85 -7.24 2.22 9.64
CA ALA A 85 -7.63 3.64 9.57
C ALA A 85 -7.08 4.39 8.35
N PHE A 86 -5.95 3.95 7.78
CA PHE A 86 -5.26 4.70 6.73
C PHE A 86 -5.59 4.23 5.30
N THR A 87 -6.14 3.03 5.15
CA THR A 87 -6.58 2.48 3.85
C THR A 87 -7.60 3.39 3.13
N PRO A 88 -8.61 3.98 3.80
CA PRO A 88 -9.55 4.91 3.16
C PRO A 88 -8.86 6.11 2.51
N PHE A 89 -7.88 6.70 3.19
CA PHE A 89 -7.09 7.82 2.66
C PHE A 89 -6.30 7.42 1.41
N ALA A 90 -5.69 6.23 1.42
CA ALA A 90 -4.95 5.70 0.28
C ALA A 90 -5.83 5.67 -0.98
N ILE A 91 -7.06 5.14 -0.87
CA ILE A 91 -7.99 5.01 -2.00
C ILE A 91 -8.46 6.38 -2.48
N VAL A 92 -8.83 7.29 -1.57
CA VAL A 92 -9.29 8.63 -1.97
C VAL A 92 -8.20 9.39 -2.72
N PHE A 93 -6.97 9.37 -2.22
CA PHE A 93 -5.84 10.00 -2.92
C PHE A 93 -5.54 9.33 -4.26
N TRP A 94 -5.67 8.00 -4.33
CA TRP A 94 -5.45 7.27 -5.57
C TRP A 94 -6.48 7.64 -6.62
N ILE A 95 -7.77 7.58 -6.27
CA ILE A 95 -8.87 7.86 -7.19
C ILE A 95 -8.84 9.32 -7.65
N TYR A 96 -8.47 10.26 -6.77
CA TYR A 96 -8.20 11.63 -7.17
C TYR A 96 -7.08 11.70 -8.23
N SER A 97 -5.94 11.07 -7.95
CA SER A 97 -4.78 11.05 -8.86
C SER A 97 -5.13 10.43 -10.21
N PHE A 98 -5.74 9.25 -10.18
CA PHE A 98 -6.18 8.51 -11.36
C PHE A 98 -7.13 9.35 -12.22
N SER A 99 -8.18 9.89 -11.62
CA SER A 99 -9.19 10.65 -12.36
C SER A 99 -8.63 11.95 -12.96
N ALA A 100 -7.71 12.62 -12.26
CA ALA A 100 -7.00 13.79 -12.75
C ALA A 100 -6.04 13.45 -13.91
N LEU A 101 -5.22 12.42 -13.75
CA LEU A 101 -4.25 11.97 -14.76
C LEU A 101 -4.95 11.48 -16.04
N MET A 102 -6.11 10.83 -15.88
CA MET A 102 -6.96 10.38 -16.98
C MET A 102 -7.86 11.50 -17.55
N ARG A 103 -7.84 12.70 -16.95
CA ARG A 103 -8.66 13.87 -17.33
C ARG A 103 -10.15 13.53 -17.43
N LEU A 104 -10.67 12.78 -16.46
CA LEU A 104 -12.07 12.35 -16.45
C LEU A 104 -12.99 13.56 -16.21
N LYS A 105 -13.97 13.77 -17.08
CA LYS A 105 -14.97 14.85 -16.94
C LYS A 105 -15.75 14.76 -15.61
N SER A 106 -15.95 13.55 -15.09
CA SER A 106 -16.67 13.25 -13.86
C SER A 106 -15.77 13.13 -12.62
N GLN A 107 -14.51 13.60 -12.67
CA GLN A 107 -13.55 13.49 -11.56
C GLN A 107 -14.15 13.84 -10.19
N LYS A 108 -14.80 15.01 -10.06
CA LYS A 108 -15.36 15.46 -8.77
C LYS A 108 -16.43 14.50 -8.23
N VAL A 109 -17.26 13.95 -9.12
CA VAL A 109 -18.34 13.02 -8.74
C VAL A 109 -17.74 11.69 -8.30
N ILE A 110 -16.78 11.14 -9.06
CA ILE A 110 -16.12 9.87 -8.71
C ILE A 110 -15.41 10.00 -7.36
N VAL A 111 -14.63 11.06 -7.16
CA VAL A 111 -13.93 11.30 -5.89
C VAL A 111 -14.91 11.48 -4.72
N ALA A 112 -16.01 12.22 -4.92
CA ALA A 112 -17.04 12.40 -3.89
C ALA A 112 -17.68 11.07 -3.47
N ILE A 113 -17.98 10.18 -4.42
CA ILE A 113 -18.51 8.84 -4.12
C ILE A 113 -17.53 8.06 -3.24
N TYR A 114 -16.24 8.04 -3.61
CA TYR A 114 -15.22 7.34 -2.81
C TYR A 114 -15.04 7.95 -1.42
N ILE A 115 -15.09 9.28 -1.29
CA ILE A 115 -15.05 9.96 0.01
C ILE A 115 -16.24 9.51 0.88
N ILE A 116 -17.46 9.48 0.33
CA ILE A 116 -18.65 9.05 1.08
C ILE A 116 -18.49 7.60 1.57
N ILE A 117 -18.06 6.68 0.70
CA ILE A 117 -17.82 5.28 1.06
C ILE A 117 -16.76 5.18 2.18
N CYS A 118 -15.65 5.91 2.05
CA CYS A 118 -14.56 5.92 3.01
C CYS A 118 -14.98 6.48 4.37
N VAL A 119 -15.71 7.61 4.39
CA VAL A 119 -16.21 8.22 5.62
C VAL A 119 -17.20 7.29 6.34
N ILE A 120 -18.09 6.62 5.59
CA ILE A 120 -19.00 5.63 6.18
C ILE A 120 -18.19 4.49 6.82
N PHE A 121 -17.20 3.95 6.12
CA PHE A 121 -16.34 2.90 6.65
C PHE A 121 -15.59 3.35 7.91
N GLU A 122 -15.02 4.56 7.93
CA GLU A 122 -14.32 5.09 9.10
C GLU A 122 -15.26 5.26 10.29
N ILE A 123 -16.47 5.80 10.09
CA ILE A 123 -17.48 5.90 11.15
C ILE A 123 -17.78 4.51 11.73
N VAL A 124 -17.94 3.49 10.88
CA VAL A 124 -18.16 2.11 11.32
C VAL A 124 -16.94 1.57 12.08
N LEU A 125 -15.72 1.76 11.58
CA LEU A 125 -14.47 1.37 12.23
C LEU A 125 -14.37 1.96 13.64
N PHE A 126 -14.50 3.28 13.78
CA PHE A 126 -14.38 3.95 15.08
C PHE A 126 -15.50 3.57 16.05
N THR A 127 -16.72 3.39 15.55
CA THR A 127 -17.85 2.94 16.37
C THR A 127 -17.62 1.53 16.89
N PHE A 128 -17.22 0.60 16.01
CA PHE A 128 -16.99 -0.80 16.38
C PHE A 128 -15.82 -0.93 17.35
N LEU A 129 -14.68 -0.28 17.07
CA LEU A 129 -13.54 -0.27 17.99
C LEU A 129 -13.87 0.29 19.38
N SER A 130 -14.82 1.23 19.47
CA SER A 130 -15.24 1.83 20.75
C SER A 130 -16.23 0.97 21.53
N ILE A 131 -16.98 0.09 20.85
CA ILE A 131 -17.95 -0.83 21.47
C ILE A 131 -17.25 -2.13 21.86
N ASP A 132 -16.62 -2.79 20.89
CA ASP A 132 -15.95 -4.07 21.03
C ASP A 132 -15.02 -4.31 19.83
N THR A 133 -13.73 -4.52 20.10
CA THR A 133 -12.72 -4.76 19.06
C THR A 133 -12.97 -6.04 18.25
N GLU A 134 -13.68 -7.03 18.81
CA GLU A 134 -14.01 -8.27 18.10
C GLU A 134 -14.94 -8.06 16.90
N LEU A 135 -15.70 -6.95 16.88
CA LEU A 135 -16.51 -6.56 15.72
C LEU A 135 -15.66 -6.17 14.51
N VAL A 136 -14.40 -5.81 14.73
CA VAL A 136 -13.42 -5.45 13.69
C VAL A 136 -12.50 -6.62 13.37
N GLY A 137 -11.96 -7.28 14.40
CA GLY A 137 -11.14 -8.47 14.21
C GLY A 137 -10.72 -9.15 15.52
N THR A 138 -10.31 -10.41 15.41
CA THR A 138 -9.93 -11.30 16.52
C THR A 138 -8.50 -11.84 16.34
N GLY A 139 -8.03 -12.68 17.27
CA GLY A 139 -6.74 -13.39 17.15
C GLY A 139 -5.49 -12.57 17.45
N ILE A 140 -5.64 -11.31 17.86
CA ILE A 140 -4.52 -10.39 18.21
C ILE A 140 -3.83 -10.83 19.51
N GLU A 141 -4.56 -11.50 20.40
CA GLU A 141 -3.99 -12.06 21.62
C GLU A 141 -3.27 -13.38 21.36
N GLU A 142 -3.72 -14.15 20.35
CA GLU A 142 -3.18 -15.46 19.98
C GLU A 142 -1.85 -15.38 19.21
N GLY A 143 -1.56 -14.25 18.55
CA GLY A 143 -0.33 -14.01 17.79
C GLY A 143 0.29 -12.63 18.05
N ILE A 144 1.52 -12.41 17.61
CA ILE A 144 2.22 -11.11 17.76
C ILE A 144 1.93 -10.18 16.58
N PHE A 145 1.81 -10.74 15.36
CA PHE A 145 1.71 -9.98 14.11
C PHE A 145 0.51 -10.39 13.23
N THR A 146 -0.45 -11.10 13.79
CA THR A 146 -1.60 -11.63 13.04
C THR A 146 -2.89 -11.18 13.69
N SER A 147 -3.82 -10.71 12.87
CA SER A 147 -5.22 -10.47 13.19
C SER A 147 -6.08 -11.23 12.19
N ARG A 148 -7.30 -11.59 12.61
CA ARG A 148 -8.34 -12.10 11.73
C ARG A 148 -9.45 -11.06 11.67
N LEU A 149 -9.49 -10.30 10.59
CA LEU A 149 -10.51 -9.29 10.38
C LEU A 149 -11.88 -9.94 10.10
N THR A 150 -12.95 -9.27 10.50
CA THR A 150 -14.31 -9.70 10.15
C THR A 150 -14.60 -9.46 8.67
N ASP A 151 -15.60 -10.16 8.13
CA ASP A 151 -15.95 -10.12 6.70
C ASP A 151 -16.19 -8.70 6.16
N LEU A 152 -16.71 -7.80 6.99
CA LEU A 152 -16.93 -6.40 6.61
C LEU A 152 -15.61 -5.68 6.30
N PHE A 153 -14.61 -5.84 7.17
CA PHE A 153 -13.31 -5.18 7.02
C PHE A 153 -12.49 -5.83 5.92
N VAL A 154 -12.53 -7.17 5.80
CA VAL A 154 -11.95 -7.90 4.67
C VAL A 154 -12.59 -7.42 3.35
N GLY A 155 -13.92 -7.28 3.32
CA GLY A 155 -14.65 -6.77 2.16
C GLY A 155 -14.21 -5.38 1.74
N PHE A 156 -13.99 -4.48 2.70
CA PHE A 156 -13.46 -3.14 2.42
C PHE A 156 -12.01 -3.17 1.91
N GLN A 157 -11.15 -4.01 2.48
CA GLN A 157 -9.76 -4.16 2.00
C GLN A 157 -9.72 -4.72 0.57
N ILE A 158 -10.56 -5.70 0.24
CA ILE A 158 -10.70 -6.22 -1.13
C ILE A 158 -11.18 -5.10 -2.06
N PHE A 159 -12.20 -4.34 -1.67
CA PHE A 159 -12.68 -3.19 -2.44
C PHE A 159 -11.57 -2.16 -2.70
N ALA A 160 -10.74 -1.88 -1.70
CA ALA A 160 -9.61 -0.96 -1.78
C ALA A 160 -8.58 -1.42 -2.81
N ILE A 161 -8.11 -2.67 -2.66
CA ILE A 161 -7.10 -3.28 -3.53
C ILE A 161 -7.63 -3.36 -4.97
N LEU A 162 -8.86 -3.86 -5.17
CA LEU A 162 -9.45 -3.94 -6.49
C LEU A 162 -9.60 -2.56 -7.14
N SER A 163 -10.04 -1.55 -6.39
CA SER A 163 -10.13 -0.17 -6.88
C SER A 163 -8.78 0.33 -7.38
N ILE A 164 -7.72 0.15 -6.59
CA ILE A 164 -6.36 0.58 -6.93
C ILE A 164 -5.83 -0.20 -8.14
N VAL A 165 -5.95 -1.52 -8.14
CA VAL A 165 -5.39 -2.40 -9.20
C VAL A 165 -6.13 -2.20 -10.53
N ILE A 166 -7.46 -2.18 -10.54
CA ILE A 166 -8.24 -2.01 -11.78
C ILE A 166 -7.92 -0.65 -12.42
N THR A 167 -7.99 0.43 -11.64
CA THR A 167 -7.71 1.78 -12.17
C THR A 167 -6.23 1.97 -12.50
N GLY A 168 -5.33 1.36 -11.74
CA GLY A 168 -3.90 1.28 -12.04
C GLY A 168 -3.59 0.60 -13.37
N ILE A 169 -4.19 -0.56 -13.63
CA ILE A 169 -4.06 -1.26 -14.92
C ILE A 169 -4.59 -0.40 -16.06
N ILE A 170 -5.74 0.25 -15.90
CA ILE A 170 -6.30 1.17 -16.92
C ILE A 170 -5.31 2.30 -17.22
N PHE A 171 -4.75 2.94 -16.18
CA PHE A 171 -3.78 4.03 -16.32
C PHE A 171 -2.48 3.56 -17.00
N SER A 172 -1.96 2.41 -16.60
CA SER A 172 -0.77 1.80 -17.22
C SER A 172 -1.00 1.47 -18.69
N ARG A 173 -2.15 0.88 -19.03
CA ARG A 173 -2.53 0.59 -20.42
C ARG A 173 -2.61 1.85 -21.27
N LYS A 174 -3.16 2.94 -20.72
CA LYS A 174 -3.20 4.23 -21.43
C LYS A 174 -1.80 4.81 -21.65
N SER A 175 -0.91 4.65 -20.68
CA SER A 175 0.49 5.09 -20.77
C SER A 175 1.26 4.29 -21.84
N LEU A 176 1.01 2.98 -21.96
CA LEU A 176 1.59 2.11 -23.00
C LEU A 176 1.19 2.51 -24.43
N GLN A 177 0.06 3.21 -24.59
CA GLN A 177 -0.43 3.70 -25.89
C GLN A 177 0.17 5.07 -26.28
N SER A 178 1.01 5.68 -25.44
CA SER A 178 1.61 6.98 -25.74
C SER A 178 2.60 6.89 -26.91
N GLU A 179 2.68 7.91 -27.77
CA GLU A 179 3.69 7.99 -28.83
C GLU A 179 5.12 8.09 -28.28
N LYS A 180 5.27 8.67 -27.07
CA LYS A 180 6.58 8.86 -26.43
C LYS A 180 7.05 7.56 -25.77
N THR A 181 8.15 6.99 -26.24
CA THR A 181 8.74 5.74 -25.71
C THR A 181 9.00 5.77 -24.21
N GLU A 182 9.41 6.92 -23.65
CA GLU A 182 9.60 7.08 -22.20
C GLU A 182 8.30 6.83 -21.41
N ILE A 183 7.17 7.34 -21.90
CA ILE A 183 5.86 7.16 -21.26
C ILE A 183 5.39 5.71 -21.38
N LYS A 184 5.71 5.02 -22.49
CA LYS A 184 5.43 3.60 -22.63
C LYS A 184 6.15 2.79 -21.55
N TRP A 185 7.45 3.00 -21.35
CA TRP A 185 8.22 2.29 -20.33
C TRP A 185 7.74 2.58 -18.92
N LYS A 186 7.38 3.84 -18.62
CA LYS A 186 6.69 4.20 -17.37
C LYS A 186 5.41 3.38 -17.17
N GLY A 187 4.59 3.25 -18.22
CA GLY A 187 3.42 2.39 -18.24
C GLY A 187 3.72 0.91 -17.97
N VAL A 188 4.82 0.36 -18.49
CA VAL A 188 5.27 -1.01 -18.20
C VAL A 188 5.57 -1.17 -16.72
N PHE A 189 6.41 -0.30 -16.14
CA PHE A 189 6.77 -0.37 -14.72
C PHE A 189 5.56 -0.24 -13.80
N LEU A 190 4.62 0.66 -14.12
CA LEU A 190 3.38 0.78 -13.37
C LEU A 190 2.53 -0.49 -13.45
N LEU A 191 2.41 -1.10 -14.64
CA LEU A 191 1.65 -2.34 -14.79
C LEU A 191 2.25 -3.46 -13.94
N ILE A 192 3.57 -3.65 -13.99
CA ILE A 192 4.27 -4.64 -13.18
C ILE A 192 4.04 -4.34 -11.70
N ALA A 193 4.21 -3.09 -11.26
CA ALA A 193 4.00 -2.69 -9.87
C ALA A 193 2.60 -3.04 -9.34
N PHE A 194 1.55 -2.71 -10.08
CA PHE A 194 0.18 -3.04 -9.67
C PHE A 194 -0.08 -4.54 -9.61
N LEU A 195 0.49 -5.31 -10.55
CA LEU A 195 0.38 -6.77 -10.53
C LEU A 195 1.17 -7.39 -9.37
N SER A 196 2.40 -6.92 -9.12
CA SER A 196 3.24 -7.34 -8.00
C SER A 196 2.54 -7.13 -6.67
N ILE A 197 1.94 -5.94 -6.45
CA ILE A 197 1.16 -5.68 -5.24
C ILE A 197 -0.08 -6.55 -5.16
N ALA A 198 -0.87 -6.64 -6.24
CA ALA A 198 -2.10 -7.41 -6.25
C ALA A 198 -1.82 -8.88 -5.87
N ILE A 199 -0.80 -9.47 -6.49
CA ILE A 199 -0.38 -10.84 -6.23
C ILE A 199 0.16 -10.97 -4.81
N GLY A 200 1.08 -10.09 -4.38
CA GLY A 200 1.65 -10.15 -3.03
C GLY A 200 0.60 -10.03 -1.93
N ALA A 201 -0.31 -9.06 -2.05
CA ALA A 201 -1.39 -8.86 -1.10
C ALA A 201 -2.40 -10.03 -1.11
N ALA A 202 -2.73 -10.58 -2.28
CA ALA A 202 -3.59 -11.75 -2.38
C ALA A 202 -2.96 -13.00 -1.76
N LEU A 203 -1.66 -13.24 -2.02
CA LEU A 203 -0.93 -14.37 -1.43
C LEU A 203 -0.92 -14.29 0.10
N GLU A 204 -0.69 -13.09 0.66
CA GLU A 204 -0.69 -12.87 2.10
C GLU A 204 -2.09 -13.01 2.73
N ALA A 205 -3.15 -12.60 2.02
CA ALA A 205 -4.52 -12.73 2.50
C ALA A 205 -5.05 -14.18 2.47
N ILE A 206 -4.59 -15.00 1.51
CA ILE A 206 -5.12 -16.36 1.28
C ILE A 206 -4.33 -17.41 2.05
N PHE A 207 -3.00 -17.25 2.16
CA PHE A 207 -2.12 -18.28 2.70
C PHE A 207 -1.56 -17.92 4.07
N ILE A 208 -1.50 -18.91 4.95
CA ILE A 208 -0.64 -18.84 6.14
C ILE A 208 0.80 -18.99 5.65
N LEU A 209 1.52 -17.87 5.58
CA LEU A 209 2.87 -17.85 5.02
C LEU A 209 3.87 -18.46 6.00
N GLY A 210 4.59 -19.50 5.55
CA GLY A 210 5.81 -19.94 6.22
C GLY A 210 6.96 -18.93 6.01
N PRO A 211 8.13 -19.18 6.62
CA PRO A 211 9.26 -18.25 6.53
C PRO A 211 9.72 -17.96 5.10
N LEU A 212 9.74 -19.00 4.23
CA LEU A 212 10.18 -18.84 2.85
C LEU A 212 9.15 -18.09 2.02
N GLU A 213 7.87 -18.46 2.14
CA GLU A 213 6.75 -17.82 1.45
C GLU A 213 6.66 -16.34 1.83
N LEU A 214 6.85 -16.03 3.11
CA LEU A 214 6.91 -14.66 3.61
C LEU A 214 8.04 -13.85 2.96
N ILE A 215 9.26 -14.41 2.88
CA ILE A 215 10.38 -13.75 2.20
C ILE A 215 10.03 -13.46 0.74
N LEU A 216 9.46 -14.43 0.03
CA LEU A 216 9.09 -14.27 -1.38
C LEU A 216 8.00 -13.22 -1.58
N VAL A 217 6.94 -13.25 -0.76
CA VAL A 217 5.86 -12.26 -0.81
C VAL A 217 6.38 -10.85 -0.48
N ARG A 218 7.21 -10.71 0.56
CA ARG A 218 7.81 -9.42 0.92
C ARG A 218 8.75 -8.90 -0.15
N ALA A 219 9.57 -9.76 -0.76
CA ALA A 219 10.43 -9.39 -1.88
C ALA A 219 9.61 -8.89 -3.07
N LEU A 220 8.49 -9.54 -3.39
CA LEU A 220 7.57 -9.12 -4.44
C LEU A 220 6.91 -7.76 -4.14
N LEU A 221 6.45 -7.53 -2.91
CA LEU A 221 5.84 -6.25 -2.52
C LEU A 221 6.87 -5.11 -2.51
N ILE A 222 8.10 -5.39 -2.07
CA ILE A 222 9.21 -4.43 -2.11
C ILE A 222 9.60 -4.11 -3.56
N SER A 223 9.67 -5.12 -4.44
CA SER A 223 9.95 -4.90 -5.86
C SER A 223 8.84 -4.05 -6.49
N GLY A 224 7.58 -4.35 -6.17
CA GLY A 224 6.41 -3.54 -6.53
C GLY A 224 6.55 -2.06 -6.19
N SER A 225 7.13 -1.75 -5.02
CA SER A 225 7.42 -0.37 -4.62
C SER A 225 8.48 0.32 -5.44
N ILE A 226 9.54 -0.40 -5.81
CA ILE A 226 10.60 0.13 -6.65
C ILE A 226 10.08 0.33 -8.08
N GLU A 227 9.32 -0.64 -8.60
CA GLU A 227 8.67 -0.58 -9.92
C GLU A 227 7.70 0.60 -9.99
N PHE A 228 6.90 0.83 -8.95
CA PHE A 228 5.99 1.98 -8.91
C PHE A 228 6.75 3.30 -8.98
N TYR A 229 7.86 3.43 -8.25
CA TYR A 229 8.73 4.61 -8.34
C TYR A 229 9.25 4.83 -9.76
N PHE A 230 9.74 3.79 -10.44
CA PHE A 230 10.20 3.88 -11.83
C PHE A 230 9.06 4.20 -12.81
N GLY A 231 7.85 3.75 -12.49
CA GLY A 231 6.63 4.07 -13.19
C GLY A 231 6.33 5.57 -13.28
N PHE A 232 6.64 6.34 -12.23
CA PHE A 232 6.51 7.80 -12.26
C PHE A 232 7.82 8.49 -12.67
N PHE A 233 8.96 7.99 -12.19
CA PHE A 233 10.27 8.59 -12.34
C PHE A 233 11.28 7.59 -12.89
N LEU A 234 11.22 7.36 -14.21
CA LEU A 234 12.18 6.51 -14.90
C LEU A 234 13.60 7.12 -14.81
N PRO A 235 14.56 6.47 -14.14
CA PRO A 235 15.90 7.02 -13.97
C PRO A 235 16.61 7.14 -15.32
N LYS A 236 17.34 8.25 -15.56
CA LYS A 236 18.09 8.49 -16.81
C LYS A 236 18.99 7.32 -17.23
N PRO A 237 19.75 6.65 -16.33
CA PRO A 237 20.57 5.49 -16.72
C PRO A 237 19.73 4.34 -17.28
N LEU A 238 18.60 4.05 -16.64
CA LEU A 238 17.68 3.00 -17.07
C LEU A 238 16.97 3.37 -18.37
N ALA A 239 16.52 4.63 -18.50
CA ALA A 239 15.96 5.15 -19.74
C ALA A 239 16.93 5.03 -20.91
N LYS A 240 18.22 5.34 -20.71
CA LYS A 240 19.24 5.19 -21.77
C LYS A 240 19.41 3.74 -22.22
N ILE A 241 19.32 2.76 -21.32
CA ILE A 241 19.43 1.35 -21.69
C ILE A 241 18.19 0.90 -22.47
N LEU A 242 17.00 1.28 -22.00
CA LEU A 242 15.72 0.82 -22.54
C LEU A 242 15.30 1.53 -23.85
N ILE A 243 15.69 2.79 -24.04
CA ILE A 243 15.27 3.61 -25.19
C ILE A 243 16.29 3.54 -26.33
N LYS A 244 17.60 3.42 -26.04
CA LYS A 244 18.67 3.39 -27.05
C LYS A 244 18.64 2.13 -27.95
N GLN A 245 17.77 1.16 -27.66
CA GLN A 245 17.56 -0.01 -28.51
C GLN A 245 16.51 0.19 -29.61
N GLN A 246 15.89 1.37 -29.72
CA GLN A 246 14.82 1.66 -30.70
C GLN A 246 15.18 2.71 -31.77
N ASP A 247 16.41 3.25 -31.73
CA ASP A 247 17.01 4.05 -32.82
C ASP A 247 18.11 3.23 -33.51
#